data_AF-A0A923W532-F1
#
_entry.id   AF-A0A923W532-F1
#
_cell.length_a   1.000
_cell.length_b   1.000
_cell.length_c   1.000
_cell.angle_alpha   90.00
_cell.angle_beta   90.00
_cell.angle_gamma   90.00
#
_symmetry.space_group_name_H-M   'P 1'
#
loop_
_entity.id
_entity.type
_entity.pdbx_description
1 polymer ?
#
loop_
_entity_poly.entity_id
_entity_poly.type
_entity_poly.pdbx_seq_one_letter_code
_entity_poly.pdbx_strand_id
1 'polypeptide(L)' 'MDSEIKLASGAMVALGLATAALVVMPYLQVRDLKPPPGLKSYSTAELRGRAVYVANGCVYCHSQQPRDRNFGP' A
#
# COMPACT_ATOMS: atom_id res chain seq x y z
N MET A 1 32.04 -9.80 17.38
CA MET A 1 31.44 -10.57 16.27
C MET A 1 30.24 -11.42 16.68
N ASP A 2 30.35 -12.37 17.63
CA ASP A 2 29.22 -13.30 17.92
C ASP A 2 27.93 -12.62 18.39
N SER A 3 28.03 -11.57 19.20
CA SER A 3 26.85 -10.81 19.66
C SER A 3 26.22 -9.98 18.56
N GLU A 4 27.03 -9.40 17.66
CA GLU A 4 26.56 -8.56 16.56
C GLU A 4 25.78 -9.41 15.55
N ILE A 5 26.28 -10.61 15.23
CA ILE A 5 25.60 -11.55 14.34
C ILE A 5 24.27 -12.01 14.95
N LYS A 6 24.22 -12.27 16.27
CA LYS A 6 22.98 -12.63 16.97
C LYS A 6 21.94 -11.50 16.95
N LEU A 7 22.38 -10.26 17.18
CA LEU A 7 21.49 -9.10 17.14
C LEU A 7 20.98 -8.83 15.72
N ALA A 8 21.86 -8.84 14.72
CA ALA A 8 21.50 -8.63 13.32
C ALA A 8 20.54 -9.73 12.82
N SER A 9 20.83 -11.00 13.13
CA SER A 9 19.94 -12.11 12.76
C SER A 9 18.57 -12.03 13.44
N GLY A 10 18.54 -11.72 14.75
CA GLY A 10 17.29 -11.49 15.47
C GLY A 10 16.46 -10.35 14.87
N ALA A 11 17.09 -9.23 14.54
CA ALA A 11 16.44 -8.10 13.89
C ALA A 11 15.88 -8.46 12.51
N MET A 12 16.64 -9.20 11.71
CA MET A 12 16.19 -9.64 10.38
C MET A 12 15.03 -10.64 10.47
N VAL A 13 15.05 -11.56 11.44
CA VAL A 13 13.93 -12.48 11.69
C VAL A 13 12.69 -11.70 12.10
N ALA A 14 12.80 -10.76 13.04
CA ALA A 14 11.67 -9.94 13.48
C ALA A 14 11.08 -9.12 12.32
N LEU A 15 11.93 -8.47 11.52
CA LEU A 15 11.50 -7.70 10.35
C LEU A 15 10.85 -8.59 9.28
N GLY A 16 11.42 -9.78 9.04
CA GLY A 16 10.88 -10.75 8.10
C GLY A 16 9.50 -11.24 8.52
N LEU A 17 9.32 -11.57 9.79
CA LEU A 17 8.03 -11.95 10.36
C LEU A 17 7.01 -10.81 10.26
N ALA A 18 7.39 -9.58 10.62
CA ALA A 18 6.52 -8.42 10.50
C ALA A 18 6.09 -8.17 9.05
N THR A 19 7.01 -8.26 8.10
CA THR A 19 6.71 -8.09 6.66
C THR A 19 5.80 -9.19 6.13
N ALA A 20 6.06 -10.45 6.53
CA ALA A 20 5.22 -11.58 6.16
C ALA A 20 3.78 -11.41 6.68
N ALA A 21 3.64 -11.00 7.95
CA ALA A 21 2.34 -10.84 8.59
C ALA A 21 1.56 -9.59 8.11
N LEU A 22 2.24 -8.46 7.89
CA LEU A 22 1.59 -7.17 7.63
C LEU A 22 1.53 -6.78 6.15
N VAL A 23 2.33 -7.40 5.28
CA VAL A 23 2.38 -7.06 3.85
C VAL A 23 2.00 -8.27 3.00
N VAL A 24 2.72 -9.38 3.17
CA VAL A 24 2.52 -10.57 2.33
C VAL A 24 1.15 -11.18 2.59
N MET A 25 0.84 -11.54 3.84
CA MET A 25 -0.43 -12.19 4.19
C MET A 25 -1.66 -11.36 3.74
N PRO A 26 -1.75 -10.04 4.01
CA PRO A 26 -2.87 -9.22 3.52
C PRO A 26 -2.96 -9.20 1.99
N TYR A 27 -1.83 -9.07 1.29
CA TYR A 27 -1.83 -9.18 -0.18
C TYR A 27 -2.39 -10.52 -0.63
N LEU A 28 -1.97 -11.64 0.00
CA LEU A 28 -2.49 -12.95 -0.35
C LEU A 28 -4.01 -13.07 -0.14
N GLN A 29 -4.54 -12.42 0.90
CA GLN A 29 -5.97 -12.40 1.23
C GLN A 29 -6.81 -11.58 0.23
N VAL A 30 -6.26 -10.52 -0.35
CA VAL A 30 -7.03 -9.55 -1.16
C VAL A 30 -6.70 -9.54 -2.64
N ARG A 31 -5.65 -10.23 -3.11
CA ARG A 31 -5.20 -10.13 -4.51
C ARG A 31 -6.24 -10.56 -5.55
N ASP A 32 -7.15 -11.46 -5.18
CA ASP A 32 -8.18 -12.01 -6.06
C ASP A 32 -9.50 -11.21 -6.01
N LEU A 33 -9.53 -10.11 -5.23
CA LEU A 33 -10.66 -9.19 -5.22
C LEU A 33 -10.77 -8.50 -6.58
N LYS A 34 -11.92 -8.66 -7.22
CA LYS A 34 -12.20 -8.04 -8.51
C LYS A 34 -12.53 -6.55 -8.33
N PRO A 35 -12.16 -5.71 -9.32
CA PRO A 35 -12.62 -4.33 -9.35
C PRO A 35 -14.15 -4.25 -9.32
N PRO A 36 -14.73 -3.17 -8.75
CA PRO A 36 -16.17 -2.94 -8.76
C PRO A 36 -16.75 -2.99 -10.18
N PRO A 37 -18.00 -3.48 -10.34
CA PRO A 37 -18.65 -3.51 -11.64
C PRO A 37 -18.74 -2.10 -12.23
N GLY A 38 -18.42 -1.98 -13.52
CA GLY A 38 -18.44 -0.71 -14.25
C GLY A 38 -17.18 0.13 -14.12
N LEU A 39 -16.20 -0.25 -13.30
CA LEU A 39 -14.90 0.43 -13.27
C LEU A 39 -14.15 0.17 -14.59
N LYS A 40 -13.96 1.22 -15.37
CA LYS A 40 -13.20 1.18 -16.62
C LYS A 40 -11.73 1.43 -16.32
N SER A 41 -10.85 0.84 -17.13
CA SER A 41 -9.43 1.24 -17.13
C SER A 41 -9.31 2.68 -17.57
N TYR A 42 -8.31 3.38 -17.03
CA TYR A 42 -8.00 4.74 -17.46
C TYR A 42 -7.69 4.79 -18.96
N SER A 43 -8.26 5.77 -19.65
CA SER A 43 -7.85 6.17 -21.00
C SER A 43 -6.43 6.76 -21.00
N THR A 44 -5.86 6.90 -22.20
CA THR A 44 -4.54 7.53 -22.37
C THR A 44 -4.49 8.96 -21.86
N ALA A 45 -5.58 9.72 -21.98
CA ALA A 45 -5.67 11.08 -21.46
C ALA A 45 -5.69 11.10 -19.93
N GLU A 46 -6.45 10.20 -19.30
CA GLU A 46 -6.54 10.10 -17.84
C GLU A 46 -5.23 9.61 -17.22
N LEU A 47 -4.52 8.66 -17.85
CA LEU A 47 -3.19 8.24 -17.40
C LEU A 47 -2.18 9.41 -17.40
N ARG A 48 -2.19 10.23 -18.45
CA ARG A 48 -1.38 11.46 -18.48
C ARG A 48 -1.81 12.45 -17.39
N GLY A 49 -3.12 12.63 -17.21
CA GLY A 49 -3.66 13.46 -16.13
C GLY A 49 -3.22 12.99 -14.75
N ARG A 50 -3.22 11.67 -14.50
CA ARG A 50 -2.73 11.07 -13.25
C ARG A 50 -1.23 11.34 -13.04
N ALA A 51 -0.42 11.24 -14.09
CA ALA A 51 1.01 11.58 -13.99
C ALA A 51 1.22 13.05 -13.59
N VAL A 52 0.44 13.97 -14.16
CA VAL A 52 0.46 15.40 -13.78
C VAL A 52 -0.01 15.61 -12.34
N TYR A 53 -1.10 14.93 -11.93
CA TYR A 53 -1.61 14.97 -10.55
C TYR A 53 -0.55 14.56 -9.52
N VAL A 54 0.24 13.52 -9.82
CA VAL A 54 1.36 13.09 -8.96
C VAL A 54 2.51 14.08 -9.01
N ALA A 55 2.91 14.54 -10.21
CA ALA A 55 4.05 15.45 -10.38
C ALA A 55 3.85 16.80 -9.69
N ASN A 56 2.61 17.30 -9.65
CA ASN A 56 2.25 18.54 -8.96
C ASN A 56 2.03 18.34 -7.45
N GLY A 57 2.24 17.13 -6.91
CA GLY A 57 2.10 16.85 -5.50
C GLY A 57 0.67 16.90 -4.96
N CYS A 58 -0.35 16.77 -5.83
CA CYS A 58 -1.76 16.85 -5.40
C CYS A 58 -2.10 15.79 -4.34
N VAL A 59 -1.41 14.64 -4.36
CA VAL A 59 -1.52 13.56 -3.35
C VAL A 59 -1.22 14.02 -1.92
N TYR A 60 -0.44 15.09 -1.74
CA TYR A 60 -0.05 15.57 -0.42
C TYR A 60 -1.16 16.38 0.28
N CYS A 61 -2.07 16.98 -0.50
CA CYS A 61 -3.19 17.78 0.03
C CYS A 61 -4.56 17.12 -0.13
N HIS A 62 -4.71 16.19 -1.08
CA HIS A 62 -6.00 15.58 -1.42
C HIS A 62 -5.96 14.07 -1.21
N SER A 63 -6.56 13.58 -0.11
CA SER A 63 -6.70 12.14 0.11
C SER A 63 -7.70 11.53 -0.87
N GLN A 64 -7.40 10.32 -1.33
CA GLN A 64 -8.29 9.51 -2.18
C GLN A 64 -8.76 8.24 -1.46
N GLN A 65 -8.69 8.22 -0.12
CA GLN A 65 -9.11 7.08 0.70
C GLN A 65 -10.23 7.52 1.64
N PRO A 66 -11.50 7.38 1.21
CA PRO A 66 -12.65 7.52 2.09
C PRO A 66 -12.52 6.55 3.27
N ARG A 67 -12.89 7.03 4.47
CA ARG A 67 -13.00 6.19 5.67
C ARG A 67 -14.46 5.78 5.85
N ASP A 68 -14.68 4.67 6.54
CA ASP A 68 -16.03 4.26 6.92
C ASP A 68 -16.67 5.34 7.80
N ARG A 69 -17.97 5.60 7.57
CA ARG A 69 -18.73 6.67 8.24
C ARG A 69 -18.76 6.52 9.76
N ASN A 70 -18.63 5.30 10.27
CA ASN A 70 -18.61 5.01 11.71
C ASN A 70 -17.34 5.50 12.42
N PHE A 71 -16.30 5.91 11.69
CA PHE A 71 -15.06 6.48 12.24
C PHE A 71 -15.01 8.03 12.16
N GLY A 72 -16.09 8.68 11.73
CA GLY A 72 -16.25 10.13 11.78
C GLY A 72 -16.92 10.61 13.08
N PRO A 73 -16.83 11.91 13.44
CA PRO A 73 -17.65 12.50 14.49
C PRO A 73 -19.15 12.50 14.13
#